data_AF-A0A814M2A7-F1
#
_entry.id   AF-A0A814M2A7-F1
#
_cell.length_a   1.000
_cell.length_b   1.000
_cell.length_c   1.000
_cell.angle_alpha   90.00
_cell.angle_beta   90.00
_cell.angle_gamma   90.00
#
_symmetry.space_group_name_H-M   'P 1'
#
loop_
_entity.id
_entity.type
_entity.pdbx_description
1 polymer ?
#
loop_
_entity_poly.entity_id
_entity_poly.type
_entity_poly.pdbx_seq_one_letter_code
_entity_poly.pdbx_strand_id
1 'polypeptide(L)'
;MYTNIEFSAKNLSAAILYRPYWFLYSIADDEKKDLDTIIESKSSTASEVAEATATHVLLAFHMLFINILILNLLIAVFNFTINDVQAKSEYLWRYQRYELIREYFEKPFFAFPPLSILGYLGPLLKWILHRRNVLRLFKRQASPKLDTNWTDFESTATYNYVRTFVDRMYCDSSTLKIPKFSETDELKSEIEILKRQSNMMRTIIDKIYAQSSRMAPSMDWMMNAMDRVKMSAQRPPPLLLTESSDA
;
A
#
# COMPACT_ATOMS: atom_id res chain seq x y z
N MET A 1 36.46 -44.33 -35.65
CA MET A 1 37.45 -43.23 -35.72
C MET A 1 38.48 -43.22 -34.56
N TYR A 2 38.63 -44.30 -33.76
CA TYR A 2 39.50 -44.32 -32.57
C TYR A 2 40.28 -45.62 -32.37
N THR A 3 40.63 -46.34 -33.44
CA THR A 3 41.20 -47.70 -33.27
C THR A 3 42.70 -47.72 -32.99
N ASN A 4 43.41 -46.58 -32.99
CA ASN A 4 44.86 -46.51 -32.74
C ASN A 4 45.29 -45.18 -32.08
N ILE A 5 44.66 -44.79 -30.98
CA ILE A 5 45.18 -43.69 -30.14
C ILE A 5 45.81 -44.32 -28.90
N GLU A 6 47.07 -44.01 -28.59
CA GLU A 6 47.65 -44.38 -27.30
C GLU A 6 46.75 -43.86 -26.18
N PHE A 7 46.39 -44.75 -25.25
CA PHE A 7 45.52 -44.45 -24.11
C PHE A 7 46.22 -43.50 -23.13
N SER A 8 46.29 -42.24 -23.52
CA SER A 8 46.85 -41.14 -22.74
C SER A 8 45.71 -40.20 -22.40
N ALA A 9 45.57 -39.88 -21.12
CA ALA A 9 44.46 -39.06 -20.61
C ALA A 9 44.33 -37.70 -21.32
N LYS A 10 45.44 -37.13 -21.80
CA LYS A 10 45.46 -35.88 -22.56
C LYS A 10 44.83 -36.03 -23.94
N ASN A 11 45.12 -37.12 -24.63
CA ASN A 11 44.58 -37.38 -25.97
C ASN A 11 43.09 -37.74 -25.89
N LEU A 12 42.70 -38.48 -24.85
CA LEU A 12 41.31 -38.85 -24.61
C LEU A 12 40.45 -37.63 -24.25
N SER A 13 40.91 -36.76 -23.35
CA SER A 13 40.16 -35.56 -22.96
C SER A 13 40.07 -34.54 -24.10
N ALA A 14 41.14 -34.39 -24.88
CA ALA A 14 41.12 -33.52 -26.06
C ALA A 14 40.13 -34.02 -27.13
N ALA A 15 40.06 -35.33 -27.36
CA ALA A 15 39.14 -35.89 -28.36
C ALA A 15 37.67 -35.87 -27.91
N ILE A 16 37.40 -36.19 -26.65
CA ILE A 16 36.02 -36.35 -26.14
C ILE A 16 35.40 -35.02 -25.68
N LEU A 17 36.18 -34.11 -25.09
CA LEU A 17 35.64 -32.89 -24.49
C LEU A 17 35.98 -31.63 -25.29
N TYR A 18 37.26 -31.47 -25.67
CA TYR A 18 37.74 -30.22 -26.26
C TYR A 18 37.20 -30.00 -27.68
N ARG A 19 37.32 -31.00 -28.57
CA ARG A 19 36.82 -30.89 -29.96
C ARG A 19 35.32 -30.58 -30.07
N PRO A 20 34.40 -31.33 -29.42
CA PRO A 20 32.97 -31.01 -29.49
C PRO A 20 32.60 -29.70 -28.78
N TYR A 21 33.34 -29.28 -27.75
CA TYR A 21 33.14 -27.98 -27.10
C TYR A 21 33.49 -26.82 -28.03
N TRP A 22 34.60 -26.89 -28.77
CA TRP A 22 34.96 -25.84 -29.74
C TRP A 22 34.07 -25.86 -30.98
N PHE A 23 33.62 -27.05 -31.38
CA PHE A 23 32.65 -27.21 -32.46
C PHE A 23 31.34 -26.45 -32.19
N LEU A 24 30.93 -26.33 -30.93
CA LEU A 24 29.76 -25.54 -30.52
C LEU A 24 29.86 -24.07 -30.92
N TYR A 25 31.04 -23.47 -30.79
CA TYR A 25 31.25 -22.04 -31.02
C TYR A 25 31.48 -21.71 -32.51
N SER A 26 31.30 -22.68 -33.41
CA SER A 26 31.46 -22.56 -34.87
C SER A 26 32.82 -22.03 -35.37
N ILE A 27 33.85 -22.01 -34.53
CA ILE A 27 35.22 -21.63 -34.93
C ILE A 27 35.91 -22.72 -35.78
N ALA A 28 35.31 -23.91 -35.90
CA ALA A 28 35.91 -25.09 -36.51
C ALA A 28 35.31 -25.47 -37.88
N ASP A 29 35.01 -24.50 -38.75
CA ASP A 29 34.51 -24.76 -40.11
C ASP A 29 35.47 -25.62 -40.96
N ASP A 30 36.78 -25.52 -40.70
CA ASP A 30 37.79 -26.36 -41.37
C ASP A 30 37.78 -27.82 -40.88
N GLU A 31 37.53 -28.07 -39.58
CA GLU A 31 37.48 -29.44 -39.02
C GLU A 31 36.19 -30.17 -39.46
N LYS A 32 35.13 -29.42 -39.78
CA LYS A 32 33.89 -29.95 -40.35
C LYS A 32 34.08 -30.44 -41.80
N LYS A 33 34.82 -29.67 -42.61
CA LYS A 33 35.17 -30.06 -43.98
C LYS A 33 36.07 -31.30 -44.02
N ASP A 34 37.00 -31.42 -43.06
CA ASP A 34 37.83 -32.61 -42.92
C ASP A 34 36.97 -33.84 -42.59
N LEU A 35 35.95 -33.70 -41.73
CA LEU A 35 34.98 -34.78 -41.46
C LEU A 35 34.20 -35.20 -42.71
N ASP A 36 33.68 -34.23 -43.47
CA ASP A 36 32.89 -34.49 -44.68
C ASP A 36 33.75 -35.18 -45.76
N THR A 37 35.00 -34.74 -45.93
CA THR A 37 35.97 -35.31 -46.90
C THR A 37 36.39 -36.74 -46.52
N ILE A 38 36.57 -37.01 -45.22
CA ILE A 38 36.92 -38.35 -44.73
C ILE A 38 35.75 -39.33 -44.90
N ILE A 39 34.50 -38.86 -44.81
CA ILE A 39 33.32 -39.71 -44.94
C ILE A 39 33.05 -40.07 -46.41
N GLU A 40 33.27 -39.12 -47.32
CA GLU A 40 33.17 -39.37 -48.77
C GLU A 40 34.21 -40.41 -49.22
N SER A 41 35.43 -40.36 -48.67
CA SER A 41 36.49 -41.33 -48.97
C SER A 41 36.32 -42.72 -48.33
N LYS A 42 35.45 -42.87 -47.31
CA LYS A 42 35.22 -44.13 -46.57
C LYS A 42 33.92 -44.85 -46.93
N SER A 43 33.19 -44.35 -47.91
CA SER A 43 31.88 -44.84 -48.36
C SER A 43 31.88 -46.22 -49.06
N SER A 44 33.01 -46.92 -49.06
CA SER A 44 33.21 -48.18 -49.81
C SER A 44 32.50 -49.40 -49.21
N THR A 45 32.02 -49.35 -47.96
CA THR A 45 31.26 -50.44 -47.34
C THR A 45 29.95 -49.97 -46.70
N ALA A 46 28.86 -50.73 -46.84
CA ALA A 46 27.52 -50.35 -46.35
C ALA A 46 27.46 -50.14 -44.82
N SER A 47 28.33 -50.82 -44.06
CA SER A 47 28.42 -50.68 -42.60
C SER A 47 29.08 -49.35 -42.19
N GLU A 48 30.11 -48.90 -42.90
CA GLU A 48 30.82 -47.66 -42.58
C GLU A 48 29.98 -46.41 -42.92
N VAL A 49 29.15 -46.49 -43.96
CA VAL A 49 28.19 -45.43 -44.30
C VAL A 49 27.11 -45.28 -43.21
N ALA A 50 26.65 -46.39 -42.63
CA ALA A 50 25.67 -46.37 -41.53
C ALA A 50 26.25 -45.70 -40.27
N GLU A 51 27.52 -45.97 -39.94
CA GLU A 51 28.19 -45.31 -38.80
C GLU A 51 28.43 -43.81 -39.03
N ALA A 52 28.81 -43.43 -40.25
CA ALA A 52 29.03 -42.04 -40.62
C ALA A 52 27.73 -41.21 -40.61
N THR A 53 26.64 -41.77 -41.10
CA THR A 53 25.31 -41.12 -41.08
C THR A 53 24.77 -40.97 -39.66
N ALA A 54 24.95 -41.98 -38.79
CA ALA A 54 24.60 -41.88 -37.38
C ALA A 54 25.39 -40.76 -36.67
N THR A 55 26.69 -40.61 -36.99
CA THR A 55 27.55 -39.56 -36.42
C THR A 55 27.07 -38.17 -36.84
N HIS A 56 26.67 -37.97 -38.11
CA HIS A 56 26.10 -36.72 -38.60
C HIS A 56 24.77 -36.36 -37.94
N VAL A 57 23.88 -37.35 -37.79
CA VAL A 57 22.58 -37.14 -37.14
C VAL A 57 22.79 -36.77 -35.66
N LEU A 58 23.70 -37.46 -34.96
CA LEU A 58 24.06 -37.13 -33.58
C LEU A 58 24.64 -35.71 -33.47
N LEU A 59 25.52 -35.33 -34.40
CA LEU A 59 26.13 -34.00 -34.46
C LEU A 59 25.08 -32.90 -34.69
N ALA A 60 24.10 -33.16 -35.57
CA ALA A 60 23.01 -32.24 -35.85
C ALA A 60 22.10 -32.05 -34.62
N PHE A 61 21.72 -33.14 -33.93
CA PHE A 61 20.98 -33.04 -32.67
C PHE A 61 21.77 -32.32 -31.58
N HIS A 62 23.06 -32.62 -31.43
CA HIS A 62 23.93 -31.92 -30.50
C HIS A 62 23.96 -30.41 -30.77
N MET A 63 24.14 -30.01 -32.03
CA MET A 63 24.11 -28.60 -32.41
C MET A 63 22.74 -27.96 -32.16
N LEU A 64 21.63 -28.67 -32.38
CA LEU A 64 20.29 -28.17 -32.08
C LEU A 64 20.09 -27.97 -30.57
N PHE A 65 20.43 -28.96 -29.75
CA PHE A 65 20.25 -28.91 -28.30
C PHE A 65 21.06 -27.76 -27.68
N ILE A 66 22.33 -27.61 -28.05
CA ILE A 66 23.12 -26.55 -27.43
C ILE A 66 22.82 -25.17 -28.03
N ASN A 67 22.75 -25.04 -29.36
CA ASN A 67 22.62 -23.72 -30.01
C ASN A 67 21.22 -23.13 -29.94
N ILE A 68 20.17 -23.97 -30.05
CA ILE A 68 18.79 -23.48 -30.12
C ILE A 68 18.06 -23.71 -28.81
N LEU A 69 18.27 -24.83 -28.12
CA LEU A 69 17.50 -25.12 -26.90
C LEU A 69 18.17 -24.51 -25.65
N ILE A 70 19.45 -24.79 -25.41
CA ILE A 70 20.13 -24.36 -24.18
C ILE A 70 20.41 -22.86 -24.18
N LEU A 71 20.89 -22.28 -25.29
CA LEU A 71 21.18 -20.85 -25.34
C LEU A 71 19.90 -19.99 -25.15
N ASN A 72 18.79 -20.36 -25.79
CA ASN A 72 17.53 -19.66 -25.62
C ASN A 72 16.96 -19.82 -24.21
N LEU A 73 17.09 -21.01 -23.60
CA LEU A 73 16.70 -21.23 -22.22
C LEU A 73 17.59 -20.46 -21.24
N LEU A 74 18.90 -20.42 -21.49
CA LEU A 74 19.87 -19.71 -20.67
C LEU A 74 19.59 -18.20 -20.68
N ILE A 75 19.32 -17.63 -21.85
CA ILE A 75 18.90 -16.23 -21.99
C ILE A 75 17.58 -16.01 -21.24
N ALA A 76 16.61 -16.91 -21.35
CA ALA A 76 15.33 -16.78 -20.64
C ALA A 76 15.51 -16.78 -19.10
N VAL A 77 16.35 -17.69 -18.57
CA VAL A 77 16.65 -17.76 -17.14
C VAL A 77 17.44 -16.54 -16.66
N PHE A 78 18.40 -16.06 -17.45
CA PHE A 78 19.10 -14.82 -17.13
C PHE A 78 18.14 -13.63 -17.12
N ASN A 79 17.28 -13.48 -18.12
CA ASN A 79 16.29 -12.40 -18.14
C ASN A 79 15.33 -12.47 -16.94
N PHE A 80 14.86 -13.67 -16.60
CA PHE A 80 14.03 -13.87 -15.41
C PHE A 80 14.77 -13.50 -14.12
N THR A 81 16.02 -13.96 -13.96
CA THR A 81 16.82 -13.73 -12.76
C THR A 81 17.24 -12.26 -12.64
N ILE A 82 17.63 -11.61 -13.74
CA ILE A 82 17.95 -10.18 -13.77
C ILE A 82 16.73 -9.38 -13.31
N ASN A 83 15.54 -9.68 -13.84
CA ASN A 83 14.33 -8.97 -13.45
C ASN A 83 13.97 -9.17 -11.96
N ASP A 84 14.10 -10.38 -11.41
CA ASP A 84 13.87 -10.63 -9.97
C ASP A 84 14.94 -9.98 -9.08
N VAL A 85 16.20 -10.02 -9.51
CA VAL A 85 17.36 -9.58 -8.71
C VAL A 85 17.63 -8.09 -8.84
N GLN A 86 17.17 -7.41 -9.89
CA GLN A 86 17.43 -5.99 -10.11
C GLN A 86 16.87 -5.10 -9.00
N ALA A 87 15.62 -5.34 -8.57
CA ALA A 87 15.02 -4.59 -7.46
C ALA A 87 15.74 -4.84 -6.11
N LYS A 88 16.15 -6.09 -5.85
CA LYS A 88 16.88 -6.47 -4.62
C LYS A 88 18.31 -5.93 -4.63
N SER A 89 18.96 -5.95 -5.79
CA SER A 89 20.32 -5.44 -5.98
C SER A 89 20.39 -3.93 -5.88
N GLU A 90 19.38 -3.20 -6.36
CA GLU A 90 19.35 -1.74 -6.21
C GLU A 90 19.25 -1.32 -4.74
N TYR A 91 18.43 -2.03 -3.95
CA TYR A 91 18.39 -1.84 -2.51
C TYR A 91 19.75 -2.10 -1.87
N LEU A 92 20.37 -3.24 -2.20
CA LEU A 92 21.67 -3.61 -1.65
C LEU A 92 22.78 -2.61 -2.04
N TRP A 93 22.78 -2.12 -3.28
CA TRP A 93 23.69 -1.09 -3.76
C TRP A 93 23.52 0.22 -2.97
N ARG A 94 22.28 0.66 -2.76
CA ARG A 94 21.98 1.87 -1.98
C ARG A 94 22.44 1.72 -0.52
N TYR A 95 22.26 0.53 0.07
CA TYR A 95 22.75 0.21 1.40
C TYR A 95 24.28 0.23 1.48
N GLN A 96 24.96 -0.49 0.59
CA GLN A 96 26.42 -0.54 0.51
C GLN A 96 27.02 0.84 0.25
N ARG A 97 26.40 1.65 -0.62
CA ARG A 97 26.82 3.03 -0.88
C ARG A 97 26.74 3.88 0.39
N TYR A 98 25.69 3.74 1.19
CA TYR A 98 25.58 4.44 2.46
C TYR A 98 26.68 4.03 3.43
N GLU A 99 26.94 2.72 3.57
CA GLU A 99 28.00 2.22 4.45
C GLU A 99 29.38 2.72 4.02
N LEU A 100 29.66 2.66 2.71
CA LEU A 100 30.91 3.16 2.15
C LEU A 100 31.08 4.65 2.47
N ILE A 101 30.05 5.45 2.19
CA ILE A 101 30.09 6.90 2.45
C ILE A 101 30.26 7.18 3.94
N ARG A 102 29.54 6.49 4.83
CA ARG A 102 29.69 6.61 6.30
C ARG A 102 31.14 6.35 6.72
N GLU A 103 31.72 5.25 6.23
CA GLU A 103 33.10 4.87 6.54
C GLU A 103 34.12 5.91 6.04
N TYR A 104 33.92 6.48 4.84
CA TYR A 104 34.80 7.54 4.33
C TYR A 104 34.66 8.86 5.08
N PHE A 105 33.47 9.21 5.58
CA PHE A 105 33.26 10.42 6.38
C PHE A 105 33.91 10.32 7.78
N GLU A 106 33.94 9.13 8.37
CA GLU A 106 34.54 8.89 9.69
C GLU A 106 36.07 8.79 9.63
N LYS A 107 36.64 8.41 8.48
CA LYS A 107 38.09 8.33 8.30
C LYS A 107 38.70 9.72 8.05
N PRO A 108 39.85 10.06 8.67
CA PRO A 108 40.54 11.31 8.37
C PRO A 108 40.94 11.35 6.88
N PHE A 109 40.80 12.54 6.26
CA PHE A 109 41.05 12.84 4.83
C PHE A 109 42.39 12.34 4.24
N PHE A 110 43.33 11.92 5.09
CA PHE A 110 44.68 11.44 4.72
C PHE A 110 44.82 9.92 4.66
N ALA A 111 43.71 9.16 4.65
CA ALA A 111 43.72 7.70 4.46
C ALA A 111 44.04 7.27 3.01
N PHE A 112 45.04 7.88 2.37
CA PHE A 112 45.72 7.28 1.22
C PHE A 112 46.70 6.23 1.75
N PRO A 113 46.75 5.00 1.17
CA PRO A 113 47.50 3.86 1.72
C PRO A 113 48.97 4.14 2.12
N PRO A 114 49.76 4.98 1.41
CA PRO A 114 51.15 5.23 1.78
C PRO A 114 51.38 6.41 2.76
N LEU A 115 50.40 7.28 3.02
CA LEU A 115 50.60 8.54 3.78
C LEU A 115 49.76 8.64 5.08
N SER A 116 49.26 7.50 5.56
CA SER A 116 48.31 7.40 6.68
C SER A 116 48.83 7.98 8.02
N ILE A 117 50.16 7.95 8.27
CA ILE A 117 50.76 8.36 9.54
C ILE A 117 50.63 9.89 9.79
N LEU A 118 50.77 10.71 8.74
CA LEU A 118 50.60 12.18 8.83
C LEU A 118 49.14 12.58 9.11
N GLY A 119 48.19 11.73 8.72
CA GLY A 119 46.76 11.93 8.97
C GLY A 119 46.36 11.90 10.44
N TYR A 120 47.10 11.14 11.28
CA TYR A 120 46.81 11.01 12.71
C TYR A 120 47.50 12.08 13.57
N LEU A 121 48.55 12.75 13.08
CA LEU A 121 49.28 13.80 13.82
C LEU A 121 48.42 15.04 14.10
N GLY A 122 47.59 15.46 13.15
CA GLY A 122 46.70 16.62 13.31
C GLY A 122 45.62 16.44 14.38
N PRO A 123 44.81 15.36 14.34
CA PRO A 123 43.85 15.03 15.38
C PRO A 123 44.50 14.78 16.74
N LEU A 124 45.69 14.16 16.79
CA LEU A 124 46.44 13.94 18.03
C LEU A 124 46.85 15.26 18.68
N LEU A 125 47.38 16.20 17.90
CA LEU A 125 47.76 17.53 18.39
C LEU A 125 46.54 18.34 18.80
N LYS A 126 45.44 18.28 18.02
CA LYS A 126 44.16 18.87 18.40
C LYS A 126 43.63 18.25 19.68
N TRP A 127 43.68 16.94 19.88
CA TRP A 127 43.21 16.25 21.09
C TRP A 127 43.98 16.70 22.34
N ILE A 128 45.31 16.83 22.23
CA ILE A 128 46.17 17.37 23.29
C ILE A 128 45.78 18.82 23.63
N LEU A 129 45.52 19.66 22.63
CA LEU A 129 45.12 21.06 22.81
C LEU A 129 43.65 21.21 23.26
N HIS A 130 42.75 20.35 22.81
CA HIS A 130 41.31 20.37 23.14
C HIS A 130 41.02 19.78 24.51
N ARG A 131 41.86 18.90 25.07
CA ARG A 131 41.70 18.38 26.45
C ARG A 131 41.54 19.50 27.49
N ARG A 132 42.04 20.71 27.21
CA ARG A 132 41.84 21.94 28.01
C ARG A 132 40.49 22.63 27.83
N ASN A 133 39.75 22.38 26.74
CA ASN A 133 38.53 23.10 26.35
C ASN A 133 37.27 22.21 26.21
N VAL A 134 37.38 20.88 26.37
CA VAL A 134 36.32 19.89 26.03
C VAL A 134 35.02 20.01 26.85
N LEU A 135 35.02 20.64 28.03
CA LEU A 135 33.77 20.82 28.80
C LEU A 135 32.75 21.77 28.15
N ARG A 136 33.12 22.53 27.10
CA ARG A 136 32.21 23.54 26.50
C ARG A 136 31.60 23.15 25.14
N LEU A 137 32.09 22.12 24.46
CA LEU A 137 31.75 21.86 23.05
C LEU A 137 30.94 20.58 22.81
N PHE A 138 30.74 19.74 23.84
CA PHE A 138 29.95 18.51 23.71
C PHE A 138 28.43 18.74 23.59
N LYS A 139 28.00 20.01 23.62
CA LYS A 139 26.68 20.43 23.14
C LYS A 139 26.83 21.02 21.74
N ARG A 140 27.04 20.16 20.74
CA ARG A 140 26.57 20.50 19.39
C ARG A 140 25.05 20.31 19.38
N GLN A 141 24.38 21.06 20.25
CA GLN A 141 22.95 21.23 20.24
C GLN A 141 22.68 21.99 18.95
N ALA A 142 21.91 21.38 18.05
CA ALA A 142 21.36 22.12 16.93
C ALA A 142 20.74 23.41 17.46
N SER A 143 20.94 24.52 16.75
CA SER A 143 20.42 25.82 17.19
C SER A 143 18.94 25.66 17.54
N PRO A 144 18.44 26.21 18.66
CA PRO A 144 17.05 26.00 19.07
C PRO A 144 16.03 26.42 18.01
N LYS A 145 16.39 27.35 17.11
CA LYS A 145 15.58 27.76 15.95
C LYS A 145 15.55 26.73 14.82
N LEU A 146 16.62 25.94 14.68
CA LEU A 146 16.73 24.89 13.69
C LEU A 146 15.88 23.69 14.12
N ASP A 147 15.91 23.35 15.41
CA ASP A 147 15.11 22.25 15.97
C ASP A 147 13.60 22.50 15.81
N THR A 148 13.09 23.71 16.11
CA THR A 148 11.66 24.03 15.92
C THR A 148 11.23 23.91 14.46
N ASN A 149 12.05 24.38 13.53
CA ASN A 149 11.73 24.30 12.11
C ASN A 149 11.76 22.85 11.59
N TRP A 150 12.67 22.02 12.10
CA TRP A 150 12.71 20.60 11.75
C TRP A 150 11.51 19.83 12.29
N THR A 151 11.10 20.09 13.54
CA THR A 151 9.92 19.45 14.13
C THR A 151 8.63 19.88 13.42
N ASP A 152 8.53 21.16 13.03
CA ASP A 152 7.39 21.66 12.27
C ASP A 152 7.35 21.05 10.87
N PHE A 153 8.52 20.91 10.23
CA PHE A 153 8.65 20.23 8.95
C PHE A 153 8.29 18.75 9.04
N GLU A 154 8.82 18.03 10.04
CA GLU A 154 8.54 16.61 10.27
C GLU A 154 7.05 16.37 10.54
N SER A 155 6.44 17.21 11.38
CA SER A 155 5.00 17.18 11.67
C SER A 155 4.17 17.42 10.42
N THR A 156 4.52 18.43 9.63
CA THR A 156 3.82 18.77 8.37
C THR A 156 3.97 17.66 7.32
N ALA A 157 5.18 17.12 7.16
CA ALA A 157 5.47 16.03 6.23
C ALA A 157 4.72 14.75 6.61
N THR A 158 4.72 14.40 7.90
CA THR A 158 4.00 13.24 8.44
C THR A 158 2.50 13.40 8.25
N TYR A 159 1.95 14.58 8.57
CA TYR A 159 0.54 14.90 8.35
C TYR A 159 0.15 14.74 6.88
N ASN A 160 0.93 15.29 5.96
CA ASN A 160 0.66 15.17 4.52
C ASN A 160 0.78 13.72 4.03
N TYR A 161 1.73 12.95 4.54
CA TYR A 161 1.86 11.53 4.20
C TYR A 161 0.65 10.71 4.66
N VAL A 162 0.24 10.85 5.93
CA VAL A 162 -0.93 10.15 6.47
C VAL A 162 -2.20 10.57 5.73
N ARG A 163 -2.37 11.88 5.49
CA ARG A 163 -3.51 12.40 4.73
C ARG A 163 -3.58 11.81 3.32
N THR A 164 -2.47 11.82 2.58
CA THR A 164 -2.45 11.26 1.21
C THR A 164 -2.68 9.76 1.19
N PHE A 165 -2.17 9.02 2.18
CA PHE A 165 -2.44 7.59 2.36
C PHE A 165 -3.92 7.33 2.63
N VAL A 166 -4.51 8.10 3.55
CA VAL A 166 -5.94 8.03 3.87
C VAL A 166 -6.79 8.38 2.65
N ASP A 167 -6.52 9.50 1.98
CA ASP A 167 -7.24 9.90 0.77
C ASP A 167 -7.14 8.81 -0.32
N ARG A 168 -5.98 8.16 -0.48
CA ARG A 168 -5.82 7.03 -1.40
C ARG A 168 -6.65 5.82 -0.98
N MET A 169 -6.64 5.45 0.30
CA MET A 169 -7.47 4.35 0.82
C MET A 169 -8.97 4.62 0.64
N TYR A 170 -9.41 5.88 0.83
CA TYR A 170 -10.79 6.29 0.64
C TYR A 170 -11.21 6.32 -0.85
N CYS A 171 -10.31 6.70 -1.75
CA CYS A 171 -10.58 6.74 -3.19
C CYS A 171 -10.49 5.35 -3.87
N ASP A 172 -9.60 4.48 -3.39
CA ASP A 172 -9.34 3.14 -3.96
C ASP A 172 -10.33 2.09 -3.41
N SER A 173 -10.88 2.30 -2.22
CA SER A 173 -11.87 1.41 -1.61
C SER A 173 -13.30 1.80 -1.98
N SER A 174 -13.87 1.10 -2.95
CA SER A 174 -15.31 1.13 -3.26
C SER A 174 -16.20 0.61 -2.11
N THR A 175 -15.62 0.00 -1.07
CA THR A 175 -16.31 -0.62 0.07
C THR A 175 -16.21 0.18 1.38
N LEU A 176 -15.26 1.10 1.53
CA LEU A 176 -15.11 2.00 2.69
C LEU A 176 -15.73 3.39 2.45
N LYS A 177 -16.81 3.46 1.67
CA LYS A 177 -17.69 4.63 1.71
C LYS A 177 -18.35 4.67 3.09
N ILE A 178 -17.73 5.37 4.04
CA ILE A 178 -18.36 5.70 5.32
C ILE A 178 -19.74 6.30 4.98
N PRO A 179 -20.85 5.78 5.54
CA PRO A 179 -22.20 6.17 5.16
C PRO A 179 -22.55 7.55 5.75
N LYS A 180 -21.78 8.60 5.43
CA LYS A 180 -22.06 9.98 5.89
C LYS A 180 -23.22 10.64 5.15
N PHE A 181 -23.86 9.94 4.20
CA PHE A 181 -25.00 10.46 3.44
C PHE A 181 -26.31 9.69 3.71
N SER A 182 -26.25 8.44 4.17
CA SER A 182 -27.45 7.63 4.44
C SER A 182 -28.16 8.06 5.73
N GLU A 183 -27.39 8.35 6.79
CA GLU A 183 -27.93 8.68 8.12
C GLU A 183 -28.62 10.06 8.14
N THR A 184 -28.20 10.99 7.28
CA THR A 184 -28.83 12.32 7.17
C THR A 184 -30.20 12.29 6.51
N ASP A 185 -30.46 11.34 5.63
CA ASP A 185 -31.75 11.25 4.94
C ASP A 185 -32.79 10.51 5.78
N GLU A 186 -32.37 9.54 6.59
CA GLU A 186 -33.21 8.89 7.59
C GLU A 186 -33.65 9.90 8.68
N LEU A 187 -32.71 10.65 9.26
CA LEU A 187 -33.02 11.69 10.24
C LEU A 187 -33.91 12.81 9.68
N LYS A 188 -33.73 13.20 8.41
CA LYS A 188 -34.64 14.15 7.75
C LYS A 188 -36.06 13.59 7.65
N SER A 189 -36.20 12.33 7.28
CA SER A 189 -37.51 11.69 7.16
C SER A 189 -38.24 11.62 8.52
N GLU A 190 -37.51 11.36 9.61
CA GLU A 190 -38.05 11.34 10.96
C GLU A 190 -38.50 12.75 11.42
N ILE A 191 -37.71 13.79 11.12
CA ILE A 191 -38.07 15.19 11.38
C ILE A 191 -39.33 15.59 10.59
N GLU A 192 -39.48 15.16 9.34
CA GLU A 192 -40.69 15.43 8.55
C GLU A 192 -41.93 14.78 9.15
N ILE A 193 -41.82 13.55 9.65
CA ILE A 193 -42.92 12.84 10.32
C ILE A 193 -43.33 13.58 11.59
N LEU A 194 -42.36 13.95 12.44
CA LEU A 194 -42.61 14.71 13.67
C LEU A 194 -43.26 16.08 13.37
N LYS A 195 -42.82 16.75 12.30
CA LYS A 195 -43.40 18.02 11.86
C LYS A 195 -44.84 17.86 11.38
N ARG A 196 -45.14 16.79 10.64
CA ARG A 196 -46.53 16.45 10.24
C ARG A 196 -47.41 16.18 11.46
N GLN A 197 -46.93 15.43 12.45
CA GLN A 197 -47.68 15.17 13.68
C GLN A 197 -47.95 16.45 14.48
N SER A 198 -46.95 17.33 14.61
CA SER A 198 -47.10 18.63 15.28
C SER A 198 -48.15 19.51 14.60
N ASN A 199 -48.15 19.57 13.26
CA ASN A 199 -49.15 20.32 12.51
C ASN A 199 -50.56 19.72 12.68
N MET A 200 -50.68 18.40 12.68
CA MET A 200 -51.97 17.73 12.93
C MET A 200 -52.48 18.06 14.34
N MET A 201 -51.64 17.95 15.37
CA MET A 201 -52.00 18.32 16.74
C MET A 201 -52.46 19.77 16.83
N ARG A 202 -51.78 20.69 16.14
CA ARG A 202 -52.17 22.10 16.11
C ARG A 202 -53.57 22.28 15.50
N THR A 203 -53.87 21.61 14.38
CA THR A 203 -55.23 21.66 13.80
C THR A 203 -56.31 21.05 14.70
N ILE A 204 -55.97 20.02 15.48
CA ILE A 204 -56.89 19.43 16.46
C ILE A 204 -57.16 20.42 17.59
N ILE A 205 -56.11 21.06 18.12
CA ILE A 205 -56.22 22.08 19.16
C ILE A 205 -57.11 23.24 18.68
N ASP A 206 -56.91 23.72 17.45
CA ASP A 206 -57.73 24.79 16.87
C ASP A 206 -59.21 24.38 16.75
N LYS A 207 -59.48 23.12 16.37
CA LYS A 207 -60.86 22.58 16.33
C LYS A 207 -61.48 22.48 17.71
N ILE A 208 -60.73 22.02 18.72
CA ILE A 208 -61.20 21.94 20.11
C ILE A 208 -61.48 23.34 20.64
N TYR A 209 -60.60 24.30 20.37
CA TYR A 209 -60.79 25.69 20.78
C TYR A 209 -62.04 26.30 20.13
N ALA A 210 -62.23 26.07 18.83
CA ALA A 210 -63.43 26.52 18.11
C ALA A 210 -64.71 25.85 18.66
N GLN A 211 -64.67 24.56 18.99
CA GLN A 211 -65.80 23.86 19.60
C GLN A 211 -66.12 24.40 21.00
N SER A 212 -65.11 24.58 21.84
CA SER A 212 -65.26 25.17 23.18
C SER A 212 -65.86 26.57 23.09
N SER A 213 -65.37 27.40 22.16
CA SER A 213 -65.92 28.73 21.91
C SER A 213 -67.39 28.69 21.47
N ARG A 214 -67.80 27.71 20.66
CA ARG A 214 -69.22 27.51 20.28
C ARG A 214 -70.09 27.06 21.45
N MET A 215 -69.54 26.34 22.42
CA MET A 215 -70.26 25.88 23.61
C MET A 215 -70.32 26.95 24.72
N ALA A 216 -69.48 27.98 24.67
CA ALA A 216 -69.45 29.02 25.70
C ALA A 216 -70.79 29.78 25.87
N PRO A 217 -71.50 30.21 24.80
CA PRO A 217 -72.79 30.89 24.96
C PRO A 217 -73.90 29.99 25.50
N SER A 218 -73.88 28.70 25.17
CA SER A 218 -74.89 27.75 25.70
C SER A 218 -74.63 27.43 27.17
N MET A 219 -73.36 27.32 27.58
CA MET A 219 -72.98 27.21 28.99
C MET A 219 -73.34 28.47 29.78
N ASP A 220 -73.09 29.66 29.23
CA ASP A 220 -73.49 30.94 29.83
C ASP A 220 -75.01 31.07 29.95
N TRP A 221 -75.76 30.65 28.93
CA TRP A 221 -77.21 30.60 28.97
C TRP A 221 -77.73 29.65 30.05
N MET A 222 -77.15 28.45 30.17
CA MET A 222 -77.45 27.49 31.25
C MET A 222 -77.14 28.08 32.62
N MET A 223 -75.98 28.72 32.78
CA MET A 223 -75.57 29.35 34.03
C MET A 223 -76.56 30.43 34.47
N ASN A 224 -76.92 31.33 33.54
CA ASN A 224 -77.90 32.39 33.78
C ASN A 224 -79.33 31.84 34.01
N ALA A 225 -79.69 30.72 33.37
CA ALA A 225 -80.96 30.04 33.63
C ALA A 225 -81.01 29.41 35.03
N MET A 226 -79.92 28.77 35.47
CA MET A 226 -79.80 28.24 36.84
C MET A 226 -79.83 29.35 37.89
N ASP A 227 -79.16 30.48 37.63
CA ASP A 227 -79.23 31.65 38.54
C ASP A 227 -80.66 32.22 38.60
N ARG A 228 -81.39 32.23 37.48
CA ARG A 228 -82.82 32.62 37.48
C ARG A 228 -83.71 31.65 38.25
N VAL A 229 -83.47 30.34 38.17
CA VAL A 229 -84.17 29.33 38.99
C VAL A 229 -83.84 29.49 40.47
N LYS A 230 -82.59 29.80 40.80
CA LYS A 230 -82.17 30.08 42.18
C LYS A 230 -82.84 31.35 42.73
N MET A 231 -83.02 32.38 41.90
CA MET A 231 -83.74 33.59 42.27
C MET A 231 -85.25 33.40 42.39
N SER A 232 -85.88 32.54 41.56
CA SER A 232 -87.31 32.23 41.69
C SER A 232 -87.62 31.37 42.92
N ALA A 233 -86.67 30.55 43.37
CA ALA A 233 -86.75 29.79 44.62
C ALA A 233 -86.70 30.66 45.90
N GLN A 234 -86.37 31.96 45.79
CA GLN A 234 -86.22 32.88 46.93
C GLN A 234 -87.41 33.82 47.19
N ARG A 235 -88.55 33.68 46.50
CA ARG A 235 -89.77 34.41 46.86
C ARG A 235 -90.48 33.72 48.04
N PRO A 236 -90.75 34.42 49.17
CA PRO A 236 -91.55 33.84 50.25
C PRO A 236 -93.02 33.65 49.80
N PRO A 237 -93.73 32.63 50.31
CA PRO A 237 -95.11 32.32 49.94
C PRO A 237 -96.09 33.43 50.40
N PRO A 238 -97.24 33.62 49.72
CA PRO A 238 -98.20 34.66 50.09
C PRO A 238 -98.86 34.33 51.45
N LEU A 239 -98.90 35.32 52.35
CA LEU A 239 -99.55 35.23 53.66
C LEU A 239 -101.07 35.17 53.51
N LEU A 240 -101.67 34.05 53.95
CA LEU A 240 -103.11 33.95 54.23
C LEU A 240 -103.38 34.50 55.63
N LEU A 241 -104.06 35.64 55.71
CA LEU A 241 -104.71 36.12 56.92
C LEU A 241 -105.90 35.21 57.25
N THR A 242 -105.94 34.63 58.45
CA THR A 242 -107.20 34.23 59.07
C THR A 242 -107.26 34.82 60.48
N GLU A 243 -108.32 35.59 60.69
CA GLU A 243 -108.71 36.25 61.93
C GLU A 243 -109.09 35.25 63.03
N SER A 244 -109.05 35.76 64.26
CA SER A 244 -109.56 35.23 65.52
C SER A 244 -110.92 34.52 65.49
N SER A 245 -111.11 33.53 66.37
CA SER A 245 -112.21 33.54 67.38
C SER A 245 -112.17 32.27 68.26
N ASP A 246 -112.04 32.52 69.57
CA ASP A 246 -112.74 31.93 70.74
C ASP A 246 -112.95 30.42 70.89
N ALA A 247 -112.40 29.89 72.00
CA ALA A 247 -113.02 29.11 73.10
C ALA A 247 -112.05 28.08 73.69
#